data_AF-A0AAD7AL51-F1
#
_entry.id   AF-A0AAD7AL51-F1
#
_cell.length_a   1.000
_cell.length_b   1.000
_cell.length_c   1.000
_cell.angle_alpha   90.00
_cell.angle_beta   90.00
_cell.angle_gamma   90.00
#
_symmetry.space_group_name_H-M   'P 1'
#
loop_
_entity.id
_entity.type
_entity.pdbx_description
1 polymer ?
#
loop_
_entity_poly.entity_id
_entity_poly.type
_entity_poly.pdbx_seq_one_letter_code
_entity_poly.pdbx_strand_id
1 'polypeptide(L)'
;MENPPNASDSASTSSEPRTPSSGSSGSDRGSPSTERYHPYGGEKRKKAKTTAKPTKTNRKIWPCAHEKALFNIWELTELGVTQRRPIYVASLEAHIDRLHAQLAGLGPEFFPVDMEELERLKGLNAKTCKTMIASLHNNLMQDHERLLELQRTNETLEAALHTERR
;
A
#
# COMPACT_ATOMS: atom_id res chain seq x y z
N MET A 1 -45.87 -11.07 -47.93
CA MET A 1 -45.25 -11.07 -46.59
C MET A 1 -44.22 -9.98 -46.59
N GLU A 2 -44.57 -8.87 -45.95
CA GLU A 2 -43.75 -7.67 -45.80
C GLU A 2 -42.57 -7.95 -44.87
N ASN A 3 -41.38 -7.43 -45.21
CA ASN A 3 -40.26 -7.28 -44.29
C ASN A 3 -40.06 -5.78 -44.02
N PRO A 4 -39.92 -5.33 -42.77
CA PRO A 4 -39.51 -3.96 -42.45
C PRO A 4 -37.97 -3.80 -42.45
N PRO A 5 -37.46 -2.56 -42.59
CA PRO A 5 -36.03 -2.27 -42.71
C PRO A 5 -35.39 -1.85 -41.38
N ASN A 6 -34.09 -2.10 -41.21
CA ASN A 6 -33.23 -1.34 -40.28
C ASN A 6 -31.79 -1.41 -40.80
N ALA A 7 -31.32 -0.35 -41.45
CA ALA A 7 -30.53 0.75 -40.88
C ALA A 7 -29.05 0.37 -40.62
N SER A 8 -28.23 0.80 -41.59
CA SER A 8 -26.88 1.37 -41.49
C SER A 8 -26.22 1.45 -40.10
N ASP A 9 -24.96 1.01 -39.97
CA ASP A 9 -23.82 1.93 -40.18
C ASP A 9 -22.42 1.28 -40.06
N SER A 10 -21.65 1.42 -41.14
CA SER A 10 -20.30 1.99 -41.21
C SER A 10 -19.25 1.59 -40.14
N ALA A 11 -18.39 0.63 -40.53
CA ALA A 11 -17.11 0.36 -39.88
C ALA A 11 -16.03 1.35 -40.34
N SER A 12 -15.39 2.04 -39.38
CA SER A 12 -14.22 2.89 -39.61
C SER A 12 -12.99 2.35 -38.87
N THR A 13 -11.93 2.20 -39.65
CA THR A 13 -10.56 1.78 -39.35
C THR A 13 -9.76 2.88 -38.63
N SER A 14 -8.95 2.55 -37.62
CA SER A 14 -7.75 3.33 -37.21
C SER A 14 -6.97 2.57 -36.12
N SER A 15 -5.83 1.93 -36.43
CA SER A 15 -4.44 2.45 -36.34
C SER A 15 -3.74 2.07 -35.02
N GLU A 16 -2.88 1.04 -35.09
CA GLU A 16 -1.84 0.71 -34.10
C GLU A 16 -0.63 1.66 -34.22
N PRO A 17 0.10 1.98 -33.13
CA PRO A 17 1.45 2.50 -33.21
C PRO A 17 2.51 1.46 -32.83
N ARG A 18 3.50 1.37 -33.73
CA ARG A 18 4.69 0.53 -33.71
C ARG A 18 5.74 1.00 -32.69
N THR A 19 6.43 0.05 -32.09
CA THR A 19 7.67 0.23 -31.32
C THR A 19 8.88 0.42 -32.25
N PRO A 20 9.84 1.30 -31.94
CA PRO A 20 11.18 1.23 -32.51
C PRO A 20 12.21 0.68 -31.51
N SER A 21 12.97 -0.33 -31.96
CA SER A 21 14.18 -0.83 -31.33
C SER A 21 15.42 -0.15 -31.90
N SER A 22 16.33 0.31 -31.04
CA SER A 22 17.78 0.48 -31.29
C SER A 22 18.40 0.86 -29.94
N GLY A 23 19.44 0.23 -29.40
CA GLY A 23 20.75 0.00 -29.98
C GLY A 23 21.75 0.56 -28.96
N SER A 24 22.69 -0.26 -28.50
CA SER A 24 23.67 0.04 -27.44
C SER A 24 24.97 0.58 -28.04
N SER A 25 25.52 1.69 -27.50
CA SER A 25 26.98 1.98 -27.50
C SER A 25 27.35 3.27 -26.75
N GLY A 26 28.18 3.14 -25.70
CA GLY A 26 29.46 3.85 -25.54
C GLY A 26 29.55 5.37 -25.28
N SER A 27 29.94 5.71 -24.05
CA SER A 27 30.98 6.68 -23.61
C SER A 27 30.86 8.22 -23.83
N ASP A 28 30.92 8.91 -22.67
CA ASP A 28 31.69 10.12 -22.34
C ASP A 28 31.49 11.45 -23.09
N ARG A 29 30.95 12.47 -22.39
CA ARG A 29 31.70 13.66 -21.89
C ARG A 29 30.76 14.70 -21.26
N GLY A 30 31.17 15.22 -20.10
CA GLY A 30 30.37 16.09 -19.25
C GLY A 30 30.15 17.51 -19.77
N SER A 31 29.07 18.12 -19.26
CA SER A 31 28.94 19.55 -19.05
C SER A 31 28.10 19.79 -17.79
N PRO A 32 28.42 20.82 -16.99
CA PRO A 32 27.90 20.96 -15.63
C PRO A 32 26.49 21.51 -15.69
N SER A 33 25.50 20.66 -15.42
CA SER A 33 24.16 21.14 -15.10
C SER A 33 24.23 21.85 -13.76
N THR A 34 23.99 23.16 -13.76
CA THR A 34 23.73 23.99 -12.58
C THR A 34 22.53 23.42 -11.83
N GLU A 35 22.84 22.51 -10.92
CA GLU A 35 21.87 21.81 -10.10
C GLU A 35 21.30 22.82 -9.10
N ARG A 36 20.08 23.27 -9.41
CA ARG A 36 19.26 24.11 -8.55
C ARG A 36 19.14 23.42 -7.19
N TYR A 37 19.79 24.03 -6.19
CA TYR A 37 19.77 23.63 -4.80
C TYR A 37 18.32 23.59 -4.30
N HIS A 38 17.81 22.41 -3.97
CA HIS A 38 16.48 22.25 -3.37
C HIS A 38 16.65 22.07 -1.85
N PRO A 39 15.91 22.82 -1.00
CA PRO A 39 16.16 22.93 0.45
C PRO A 39 15.92 21.64 1.28
N TYR A 40 15.64 20.51 0.63
CA TYR A 40 15.49 19.19 1.27
C TYR A 40 16.30 18.08 0.56
N GLY A 41 17.27 18.45 -0.28
CA GLY A 41 18.20 17.51 -0.93
C GLY A 41 19.19 16.94 0.09
N GLY A 42 18.86 15.78 0.67
CA GLY A 42 19.64 15.14 1.72
C GLY A 42 21.10 14.88 1.32
N GLU A 43 22.01 15.38 2.16
CA GLU A 43 23.45 15.12 2.10
C GLU A 43 23.74 13.62 2.06
N LYS A 44 24.34 13.14 0.96
CA LYS A 44 24.88 11.78 0.91
C LYS A 44 26.19 11.73 1.72
N ARG A 45 26.08 11.48 3.03
CA ARG A 45 27.22 11.18 3.89
C ARG A 45 27.90 9.89 3.41
N LYS A 46 29.13 10.01 2.89
CA LYS A 46 30.02 8.88 2.59
C LYS A 46 30.36 8.17 3.91
N LYS A 47 29.88 6.94 4.09
CA LYS A 47 30.16 6.14 5.30
C LYS A 47 31.62 5.67 5.27
N ALA A 48 32.40 6.06 6.28
CA ALA A 48 33.72 5.53 6.54
C ALA A 48 33.63 4.01 6.83
N LYS A 49 34.47 3.23 6.15
CA LYS A 49 34.52 1.77 6.25
C LYS A 49 35.29 1.39 7.52
N THR A 50 34.58 1.23 8.64
CA THR A 50 35.14 0.68 9.88
C THR A 50 35.33 -0.83 9.73
N THR A 51 36.56 -1.31 9.96
CA THR A 51 36.97 -2.72 9.91
C THR A 51 36.61 -3.50 11.19
N ALA A 52 35.43 -3.25 11.75
CA ALA A 52 34.90 -4.03 12.86
C ALA A 52 33.86 -5.00 12.29
N LYS A 53 34.18 -6.31 12.25
CA LYS A 53 33.17 -7.34 12.01
C LYS A 53 32.07 -7.16 13.08
N PRO A 54 30.81 -6.85 12.71
CA PRO A 54 29.77 -6.76 13.71
C PRO A 54 29.61 -8.14 14.34
N THR A 55 29.92 -8.24 15.64
CA THR A 55 29.50 -9.38 16.44
C THR A 55 27.99 -9.51 16.26
N LYS A 56 27.56 -10.68 15.78
CA LYS A 56 26.15 -10.96 15.46
C LYS A 56 25.31 -10.49 16.63
N THR A 57 24.59 -9.39 16.43
CA THR A 57 23.65 -8.86 17.40
C THR A 57 22.68 -9.99 17.66
N ASN A 58 22.78 -10.61 18.84
CA ASN A 58 21.93 -11.72 19.22
C ASN A 58 20.56 -11.09 19.51
N ARG A 59 19.82 -10.80 18.44
CA ARG A 59 18.45 -10.31 18.53
C ARG A 59 17.75 -11.32 19.41
N LYS A 60 17.19 -10.86 20.54
CA LYS A 60 16.34 -11.71 21.38
C LYS A 60 15.36 -12.39 20.46
N ILE A 61 15.54 -13.70 20.29
CA ILE A 61 14.61 -14.54 19.56
C ILE A 61 13.31 -14.37 20.33
N TRP A 62 12.36 -13.62 19.76
CA TRP A 62 11.01 -13.60 20.29
C TRP A 62 10.61 -15.07 20.44
N PRO A 63 10.07 -15.51 21.59
CA PRO A 63 9.74 -16.92 21.76
C PRO A 63 8.68 -17.31 20.73
N CYS A 64 9.13 -17.87 19.61
CA CYS A 64 8.30 -18.35 18.53
C CYS A 64 7.69 -19.69 18.94
N ALA A 65 6.79 -19.68 19.93
CA ALA A 65 6.14 -20.90 20.42
C ALA A 65 5.47 -21.68 19.28
N HIS A 66 4.90 -20.96 18.31
CA HIS A 66 4.27 -21.55 17.14
C HIS A 66 5.31 -22.08 16.13
N GLU A 67 6.46 -21.42 15.94
CA GLU A 67 7.54 -22.00 15.11
C GLU A 67 8.09 -23.30 15.71
N LYS A 68 8.20 -23.40 17.04
CA LYS A 68 8.63 -24.64 17.72
C LYS A 68 7.64 -25.80 17.57
N ALA A 69 6.36 -25.50 17.33
CA ALA A 69 5.34 -26.51 17.07
C ALA A 69 5.33 -26.97 15.61
N LEU A 70 5.79 -26.12 14.70
CA LEU A 70 5.78 -26.37 13.25
C LEU A 70 7.10 -26.95 12.73
N PHE A 71 8.22 -26.50 13.29
CA PHE A 71 9.55 -26.86 12.82
C PHE A 71 10.31 -27.66 13.86
N ASN A 72 10.96 -28.72 13.41
CA ASN A 72 11.92 -29.45 14.20
C ASN A 72 13.19 -28.61 14.45
N ILE A 73 13.97 -28.99 15.47
CA ILE A 73 15.19 -28.28 15.86
C ILE A 73 16.16 -28.17 14.66
N TRP A 74 16.30 -29.24 13.87
CA TRP A 74 17.12 -29.26 12.67
C TRP A 74 16.66 -28.30 11.58
N GLU A 75 15.34 -28.17 11.40
CA GLU A 75 14.76 -27.25 10.41
C GLU A 75 14.93 -25.79 10.84
N LEU A 76 14.89 -25.51 12.14
CA LEU A 76 15.18 -24.19 12.69
C LEU A 76 16.66 -23.79 12.57
N THR A 77 17.58 -24.76 12.55
CA THR A 77 19.01 -24.48 12.37
C THR A 77 19.40 -24.40 10.89
N GLU A 78 18.83 -25.25 10.04
CA GLU A 78 19.23 -25.41 8.64
C GLU A 78 18.46 -24.48 7.69
N LEU A 79 17.13 -24.36 7.85
CA LEU A 79 16.33 -23.52 6.96
C LEU A 79 16.49 -22.05 7.34
N GLY A 80 16.79 -21.20 6.37
CA GLY A 80 16.84 -19.75 6.61
C GLY A 80 15.44 -19.16 6.89
N VAL A 81 15.40 -17.98 7.53
CA VAL A 81 14.15 -17.25 7.83
C VAL A 81 13.27 -17.06 6.59
N THR A 82 13.87 -16.81 5.42
CA THR A 82 13.15 -16.62 4.15
C THR A 82 12.39 -17.87 3.69
N GLN A 83 12.87 -19.06 4.03
CA GLN A 83 12.21 -20.34 3.69
C GLN A 83 11.19 -20.74 4.74
N ARG A 84 11.44 -20.44 6.02
CA ARG A 84 10.51 -20.78 7.12
C ARG A 84 9.29 -19.88 7.16
N ARG A 85 9.46 -18.59 6.82
CA ARG A 85 8.38 -17.60 6.92
C ARG A 85 7.14 -17.94 6.06
N PRO A 86 7.25 -18.38 4.80
CA PRO A 86 6.09 -18.82 4.02
C PRO A 86 5.32 -19.98 4.67
N ILE A 87 6.03 -20.99 5.18
CA ILE A 87 5.43 -22.17 5.83
C ILE A 87 4.69 -21.74 7.11
N TYR A 88 5.33 -20.90 7.93
CA TYR A 88 4.74 -20.35 9.14
C TYR A 88 3.48 -19.51 8.85
N VAL A 89 3.51 -18.69 7.80
CA VAL A 89 2.34 -17.89 7.39
C VAL A 89 1.22 -18.81 6.91
N ALA A 90 1.52 -19.78 6.05
CA ALA A 90 0.52 -20.72 5.55
C ALA A 90 -0.13 -21.55 6.67
N SER A 91 0.63 -21.95 7.70
CA SER A 91 0.06 -22.67 8.84
C SER A 91 -0.86 -21.78 9.70
N LEU A 92 -0.51 -20.50 9.86
CA LEU A 92 -1.39 -19.54 10.54
C LEU A 92 -2.67 -19.29 9.75
N GLU A 93 -2.56 -19.12 8.43
CA GLU A 93 -3.70 -18.96 7.52
C GLU A 93 -4.63 -20.17 7.61
N ALA A 94 -4.09 -21.39 7.51
CA ALA A 94 -4.87 -22.61 7.66
C ALA A 94 -5.55 -22.74 9.04
N HIS A 95 -4.90 -22.29 10.11
CA HIS A 95 -5.50 -22.28 11.44
C HIS A 95 -6.65 -21.27 11.54
N ILE A 96 -6.49 -20.08 10.97
CA ILE A 96 -7.53 -19.05 10.88
C ILE A 96 -8.71 -19.56 10.06
N ASP A 97 -8.46 -20.20 8.92
CA ASP A 97 -9.51 -20.80 8.08
C ASP A 97 -10.30 -21.87 8.84
N ARG A 98 -9.62 -22.69 9.66
CA ARG A 98 -10.29 -23.65 10.54
C ARG A 98 -11.18 -22.96 11.58
N LEU A 99 -10.70 -21.88 12.20
CA LEU A 99 -11.51 -21.10 13.16
C LEU A 99 -12.72 -20.47 12.47
N HIS A 100 -12.55 -19.92 11.27
CA HIS A 100 -13.67 -19.39 10.48
C HIS A 100 -14.68 -20.47 10.14
N ALA A 101 -14.25 -21.67 9.77
CA ALA A 101 -15.13 -22.80 9.51
C ALA A 101 -15.89 -23.24 10.78
N GLN A 102 -15.21 -23.27 11.94
CA GLN A 102 -15.87 -23.56 13.22
C GLN A 102 -16.91 -22.50 13.59
N LEU A 103 -16.58 -21.22 13.41
CA LEU A 103 -17.49 -20.12 13.68
C LEU A 103 -18.71 -20.15 12.76
N ALA A 104 -18.52 -20.45 11.47
CA ALA A 104 -19.61 -20.63 10.52
C ALA A 104 -20.57 -21.77 10.92
N GLY A 105 -20.06 -22.82 11.57
CA GLY A 105 -20.88 -23.91 12.10
C GLY A 105 -21.71 -23.56 13.33
N LEU A 106 -21.34 -22.51 14.08
CA LEU A 106 -22.09 -22.02 15.25
C LEU A 106 -23.27 -21.11 14.88
N GLY A 107 -23.35 -20.67 13.61
CA GLY A 107 -24.44 -19.87 13.08
C GLY A 107 -24.08 -18.39 12.84
N PRO A 108 -24.93 -17.66 12.10
CA PRO A 108 -24.65 -16.30 11.65
C PRO A 108 -24.66 -15.26 12.77
N GLU A 109 -25.34 -15.53 13.89
CA GLU A 109 -25.45 -14.60 15.03
C GLU A 109 -24.13 -14.37 15.78
N PHE A 110 -23.14 -15.25 15.60
CA PHE A 110 -21.83 -15.14 16.24
C PHE A 110 -20.79 -14.41 15.38
N PHE A 111 -21.12 -14.06 14.14
CA PHE A 111 -20.23 -13.26 13.30
C PHE A 111 -20.36 -11.77 13.65
N PRO A 112 -19.24 -11.04 13.81
CA PRO A 112 -19.28 -9.61 14.14
C PRO A 112 -19.77 -8.73 12.97
N VAL A 113 -19.86 -9.28 11.76
CA VAL A 113 -20.23 -8.60 10.51
C VAL A 113 -21.03 -9.56 9.64
N ASP A 114 -22.06 -9.06 8.97
CA ASP A 114 -22.88 -9.85 8.05
C ASP A 114 -22.04 -10.39 6.88
N MET A 115 -22.29 -11.66 6.52
CA MET A 115 -21.53 -12.34 5.47
C MET A 115 -21.62 -11.64 4.12
N GLU A 116 -22.75 -10.98 3.83
CA GLU A 116 -22.95 -10.23 2.58
C GLU A 116 -21.99 -9.03 2.47
N GLU A 117 -21.70 -8.35 3.57
CA GLU A 117 -20.74 -7.26 3.60
C GLU A 117 -19.31 -7.75 3.44
N LEU A 118 -19.00 -8.91 4.03
CA LEU A 118 -17.69 -9.53 3.94
C LEU A 118 -17.40 -10.03 2.52
N GLU A 119 -18.40 -10.57 1.82
CA GLU A 119 -18.27 -11.01 0.42
C GLU A 119 -17.88 -9.87 -0.53
N ARG A 120 -18.43 -8.67 -0.32
CA ARG A 120 -18.08 -7.48 -1.12
C ARG A 120 -16.61 -7.09 -0.99
N LEU A 121 -15.96 -7.46 0.12
CA LEU A 121 -14.55 -7.16 0.42
C LEU A 121 -13.61 -8.33 0.09
N LYS A 122 -14.14 -9.46 -0.35
CA LYS A 122 -13.36 -10.65 -0.68
C LYS A 122 -12.41 -10.36 -1.85
N GLY A 123 -11.12 -10.65 -1.67
CA GLY A 123 -10.08 -10.41 -2.69
C GLY A 123 -9.47 -9.01 -2.67
N LEU A 124 -9.85 -8.16 -1.71
CA LEU A 124 -9.19 -6.87 -1.51
C LEU A 124 -7.73 -7.07 -1.05
N ASN A 125 -6.78 -6.69 -1.90
CA ASN A 125 -5.35 -6.86 -1.64
C ASN A 125 -4.88 -5.89 -0.54
N ALA A 126 -4.07 -6.39 0.40
CA ALA A 126 -3.43 -5.58 1.45
C ALA A 126 -2.68 -4.34 0.92
N LYS A 127 -2.06 -4.42 -0.27
CA LYS A 127 -1.42 -3.25 -0.90
C LYS A 127 -2.46 -2.18 -1.26
N THR A 128 -3.58 -2.59 -1.85
CA THR A 128 -4.70 -1.72 -2.22
C THR A 128 -5.36 -1.13 -0.98
N CYS A 129 -5.60 -1.93 0.07
CA CYS A 129 -6.12 -1.43 1.35
C CYS A 129 -5.24 -0.32 1.92
N LYS A 130 -3.92 -0.56 1.96
CA LYS A 130 -2.97 0.42 2.51
C LYS A 130 -2.98 1.73 1.73
N THR A 131 -3.02 1.66 0.40
CA THR A 131 -3.10 2.88 -0.42
C THR A 131 -4.42 3.61 -0.25
N MET A 132 -5.55 2.90 -0.13
CA MET A 132 -6.86 3.50 0.11
C MET A 132 -6.90 4.21 1.47
N ILE A 133 -6.45 3.53 2.53
CA ILE A 133 -6.41 4.09 3.89
C ILE A 133 -5.49 5.31 3.93
N ALA A 134 -4.32 5.24 3.30
CA ALA A 134 -3.41 6.38 3.23
C ALA A 134 -4.03 7.59 2.50
N SER A 135 -4.73 7.34 1.39
CA SER A 135 -5.45 8.39 0.66
C SER A 135 -6.58 8.99 1.48
N LEU A 136 -7.39 8.16 2.16
CA LEU A 136 -8.47 8.62 3.03
C LEU A 136 -7.94 9.47 4.17
N HIS A 137 -6.87 9.03 4.82
CA HIS A 137 -6.23 9.78 5.90
C HIS A 137 -5.72 11.15 5.42
N ASN A 138 -5.06 11.19 4.26
CA ASN A 138 -4.59 12.43 3.67
C ASN A 138 -5.75 13.39 3.34
N ASN A 139 -6.84 12.88 2.77
CA ASN A 139 -8.03 13.70 2.49
C ASN A 139 -8.63 14.27 3.77
N LEU A 140 -8.75 13.46 4.82
CA LEU A 140 -9.25 13.89 6.13
C LEU A 140 -8.37 15.01 6.71
N MET A 141 -7.05 14.89 6.60
CA MET A 141 -6.12 15.95 7.05
C MET A 141 -6.30 17.25 6.26
N GLN A 142 -6.47 17.17 4.94
CA GLN A 142 -6.73 18.37 4.12
C GLN A 142 -8.06 19.02 4.46
N ASP A 143 -9.11 18.22 4.65
CA ASP A 143 -10.43 18.74 5.00
C ASP A 143 -10.44 19.38 6.39
N HIS A 144 -9.70 18.79 7.33
CA HIS A 144 -9.51 19.37 8.65
C HIS A 144 -8.78 20.73 8.60
N GLU A 145 -7.72 20.84 7.80
CA GLU A 145 -7.00 22.11 7.60
C GLU A 145 -7.90 23.18 6.99
N ARG A 146 -8.64 22.85 5.92
CA ARG A 146 -9.63 23.75 5.30
C ARG A 146 -10.70 24.20 6.28
N LEU A 147 -11.17 23.29 7.14
CA LEU A 147 -12.19 23.60 8.14
C LEU A 147 -11.66 24.64 9.14
N LEU A 148 -10.42 24.48 9.62
CA LEU A 148 -9.79 25.45 10.53
C LEU A 148 -9.57 26.81 9.85
N GLU A 149 -9.16 26.83 8.59
CA GLU A 149 -9.01 28.08 7.84
C GLU A 149 -10.36 28.79 7.64
N LEU A 150 -11.42 28.05 7.32
CA LEU A 150 -12.76 28.59 7.20
C LEU A 150 -13.28 29.13 8.54
N GLN A 151 -13.05 28.41 9.64
CA GLN A 151 -13.41 28.90 10.98
C GLN A 151 -12.69 30.21 11.30
N ARG A 152 -11.37 30.27 11.10
CA ARG A 152 -10.57 31.48 11.35
C ARG A 152 -11.03 32.67 10.50
N THR A 153 -11.29 32.46 9.23
CA THR A 153 -11.77 33.53 8.34
C THR A 153 -13.16 34.00 8.73
N ASN A 154 -14.05 33.08 9.12
CA ASN A 154 -15.39 33.42 9.57
C ASN A 154 -15.36 34.25 10.87
N GLU A 155 -14.55 33.84 11.87
CA GLU A 155 -14.34 34.60 13.11
C GLU A 155 -13.82 36.03 12.83
N THR A 156 -12.91 36.16 11.86
CA THR A 156 -12.36 37.46 11.45
C THR A 156 -13.43 38.34 10.81
N LEU A 157 -14.31 37.77 9.98
CA LEU A 157 -15.41 38.48 9.34
C LEU A 157 -16.48 38.89 10.35
N GLU A 158 -16.84 38.00 11.28
CA GLU A 158 -17.77 38.31 12.36
C GLU A 158 -17.25 39.47 13.21
N ALA A 159 -15.96 39.47 13.56
CA ALA A 159 -15.33 40.57 14.28
C ALA A 159 -15.42 41.89 13.49
N ALA A 160 -15.14 41.88 12.19
CA ALA A 160 -15.24 43.07 11.34
C ALA A 160 -16.68 43.61 11.24
N LEU A 161 -17.66 42.73 11.04
CA LEU A 161 -19.08 43.11 11.02
C LEU A 161 -19.55 43.69 12.36
N HIS A 162 -19.07 43.15 13.47
CA HIS A 162 -19.37 43.69 14.80
C HIS A 162 -18.74 45.07 15.03
N THR A 163 -17.60 45.38 14.39
CA THR A 163 -17.00 46.72 14.44
C THR A 163 -17.72 47.75 13.57
N GLU A 164 -18.20 47.39 12.37
CA GLU A 164 -18.92 48.33 11.47
C GLU A 164 -20.33 48.69 11.95
N ARG A 165 -20.92 47.90 12.86
CA ARG A 165 -22.27 48.11 13.38
C ARG A 165 -22.33 49.07 14.58
N ARG A 166 -21.19 49.58 15.05
CA ARG A 166 -21.05 50.57 16.12
C ARG A 166 -20.74 51.94 15.56
#